data_AF-A0A0W0Y8P8-F1
#
_entry.id   AF-A0A0W0Y8P8-F1
#
_cell.length_a   1.000
_cell.length_b   1.000
_cell.length_c   1.000
_cell.angle_alpha   90.00
_cell.angle_beta   90.00
_cell.angle_gamma   90.00
#
_symmetry.space_group_name_H-M   'P 1'
#
loop_
_entity.id
_entity.type
_entity.pdbx_description
1 polymer ?
#
loop_
_entity_poly.entity_id
_entity_poly.type
_entity_poly.pdbx_seq_one_letter_code
_entity_poly.pdbx_strand_id
1 'polypeptide(L)'
;MIKNTWFDVFYSVRHLIGIFCAILSFFIIKYIALLLYIDPYQPLDTLTFYQTLWHSGSLFLQIVLIFNIFIKPLFVYFLVVFLFYYLKLNR
;
A
#
# COMPACT_ATOMS: atom_id res chain seq x y z
N MET A 1 -8.27 21.44 -29.33
CA MET A 1 -7.73 20.94 -28.05
C MET A 1 -8.88 20.29 -27.29
N ILE A 2 -9.02 18.96 -27.36
CA ILE A 2 -10.12 18.25 -26.71
C ILE A 2 -9.90 18.34 -25.20
N LYS A 3 -10.74 19.14 -24.54
CA LYS A 3 -10.76 19.26 -23.08
C LYS A 3 -11.26 17.90 -22.55
N ASN A 4 -10.36 16.99 -22.15
CA ASN A 4 -10.79 15.74 -21.52
C ASN A 4 -11.27 16.08 -20.11
N THR A 5 -12.54 16.46 -20.01
CA THR A 5 -13.31 16.60 -18.76
C THR A 5 -13.13 15.39 -17.85
N TRP A 6 -12.97 14.19 -18.41
CA TRP A 6 -12.68 12.97 -17.68
C TRP A 6 -11.39 13.03 -16.87
N PHE A 7 -10.30 13.56 -17.45
CA PHE A 7 -9.02 13.65 -16.74
C PHE A 7 -9.08 14.68 -15.60
N ASP A 8 -9.79 15.79 -15.79
CA ASP A 8 -9.99 16.79 -14.75
C ASP A 8 -10.78 16.22 -13.55
N VAL A 9 -11.79 15.38 -13.83
CA VAL A 9 -12.54 14.65 -12.81
C VAL A 9 -11.62 13.68 -12.05
N PHE A 10 -10.87 12.82 -12.77
CA PHE A 10 -9.93 11.88 -12.14
C PHE A 10 -8.84 12.59 -11.33
N TYR A 11 -8.33 13.72 -11.83
CA TYR A 11 -7.33 14.53 -11.13
C TYR A 11 -7.89 15.15 -9.84
N SER A 12 -9.17 15.52 -9.82
CA SER A 12 -9.86 16.03 -8.62
C SER A 12 -9.96 14.95 -7.55
N VAL A 13 -10.27 13.71 -7.94
CA VAL A 13 -10.38 12.57 -7.03
C VAL A 13 -9.06 11.79 -6.83
N ARG A 14 -7.92 12.31 -7.29
CA ARG A 14 -6.62 11.59 -7.25
C ARG A 14 -6.22 11.11 -5.85
N HIS A 15 -6.55 11.87 -4.82
CA HIS A 15 -6.24 11.51 -3.43
C HIS A 15 -7.10 10.33 -2.95
N LEU A 16 -8.37 10.27 -3.37
CA LEU A 16 -9.23 9.11 -3.10
C LEU A 16 -8.68 7.88 -3.81
N ILE A 17 -8.28 8.00 -5.08
CA ILE A 17 -7.65 6.91 -5.85
C ILE A 17 -6.37 6.45 -5.14
N GLY A 18 -5.50 7.38 -4.73
CA GLY A 18 -4.29 7.07 -3.99
C GLY A 18 -4.57 6.33 -2.68
N ILE A 19 -5.58 6.75 -1.92
CA ILE A 19 -6.00 6.09 -0.68
C ILE A 19 -6.48 4.66 -0.97
N PHE A 20 -7.34 4.47 -1.98
CA PHE A 20 -7.80 3.14 -2.37
C PHE A 20 -6.62 2.23 -2.79
N CYS A 21 -5.68 2.75 -3.58
CA CYS A 21 -4.48 2.00 -3.98
C CYS A 21 -3.59 1.64 -2.78
N ALA A 22 -3.44 2.53 -1.80
CA ALA A 22 -2.68 2.27 -0.58
C ALA A 22 -3.33 1.19 0.28
N ILE A 23 -4.66 1.25 0.47
CA ILE A 23 -5.43 0.23 1.18
C ILE A 23 -5.31 -1.12 0.47
N LEU A 24 -5.49 -1.16 -0.85
CA LEU A 24 -5.36 -2.40 -1.63
C LEU A 24 -3.95 -2.99 -1.50
N SER A 25 -2.93 -2.13 -1.57
CA SER A 25 -1.53 -2.54 -1.45
C SER A 25 -1.23 -3.10 -0.06
N PHE A 26 -1.79 -2.53 0.99
CA PHE A 26 -1.69 -3.06 2.35
C PHE A 26 -2.18 -4.52 2.45
N PHE A 27 -3.33 -4.85 1.85
CA PHE A 27 -3.84 -6.22 1.83
C PHE A 27 -2.96 -7.18 1.03
N ILE A 28 -2.49 -6.76 -0.15
CA ILE A 28 -1.60 -7.56 -0.99
C ILE A 28 -0.28 -7.84 -0.27
N ILE A 29 0.31 -6.81 0.36
CA ILE A 29 1.57 -6.94 1.10
C ILE A 29 1.39 -7.88 2.29
N LYS A 30 0.27 -7.78 3.03
CA LYS A 30 -0.05 -8.73 4.11
C LYS A 30 -0.08 -10.16 3.59
N TYR A 31 -0.79 -10.40 2.49
CA TYR A 31 -0.92 -11.74 1.91
C TYR A 31 0.44 -12.32 1.50
N ILE A 32 1.27 -11.54 0.82
CA ILE A 32 2.63 -11.94 0.43
C ILE A 32 3.51 -12.19 1.67
N ALA A 33 3.40 -11.34 2.71
CA ALA A 33 4.16 -11.50 3.93
C ALA A 33 3.76 -12.78 4.71
N LEU A 34 2.46 -13.12 4.73
CA LEU A 34 1.99 -14.40 5.29
C LEU A 34 2.59 -15.60 4.56
N LEU A 35 2.61 -15.56 3.22
CA LEU A 35 3.22 -16.62 2.40
C LEU A 35 4.72 -16.77 2.60
N LEU A 36 5.44 -15.68 2.89
CA LEU A 36 6.89 -15.68 3.03
C LEU A 36 7.38 -16.01 4.44
N TYR A 37 6.66 -15.56 5.48
CA TYR A 37 7.16 -15.59 6.85
C TYR A 37 6.48 -16.63 7.75
N ILE A 38 5.37 -17.23 7.32
CA ILE A 38 4.64 -18.23 8.12
C ILE A 38 4.63 -19.56 7.39
N ASP A 39 5.40 -20.51 7.92
CA ASP A 39 5.51 -21.89 7.43
C ASP A 39 5.16 -22.87 8.58
N PRO A 40 4.16 -23.75 8.43
CA PRO A 40 3.23 -23.87 7.30
C PRO A 40 2.27 -22.68 7.21
N TYR A 41 1.88 -22.30 5.99
CA TYR A 41 0.95 -21.19 5.75
C TYR A 41 -0.32 -21.35 6.58
N GLN A 42 -0.62 -20.34 7.38
CA GLN A 42 -1.87 -20.24 8.12
C GLN A 42 -2.54 -18.89 7.81
N PRO A 43 -3.85 -18.88 7.50
CA PRO A 43 -4.58 -17.64 7.32
C PRO A 43 -4.78 -16.98 8.68
N LEU A 44 -3.89 -16.04 9.02
CA LEU A 44 -4.02 -15.24 10.23
C LEU A 44 -4.80 -13.94 9.96
N ASP A 45 -5.66 -13.60 10.93
CA ASP A 45 -6.25 -12.28 10.97
C ASP A 45 -5.17 -11.21 11.14
N THR A 46 -5.47 -9.99 10.73
CA THR A 46 -4.51 -8.88 10.60
C THR A 46 -3.87 -8.54 11.94
N LEU A 47 -4.69 -8.51 13.00
CA LEU A 47 -4.22 -8.23 14.35
C LEU A 47 -3.32 -9.34 14.88
N THR A 48 -3.74 -10.60 14.69
CA THR A 48 -2.97 -11.78 15.12
C THR A 48 -1.64 -11.88 14.37
N PHE A 49 -1.63 -11.62 13.06
CA PHE A 49 -0.40 -11.59 12.25
C PHE A 49 0.61 -10.58 12.78
N TYR A 50 0.15 -9.38 13.13
CA TYR A 50 1.03 -8.35 13.69
C TYR A 50 1.52 -8.69 15.08
N GLN A 51 0.66 -9.24 15.93
CA GLN A 51 1.08 -9.73 17.24
C GLN A 51 2.14 -10.83 17.10
N THR A 52 1.94 -11.81 16.21
CA THR A 52 2.89 -12.90 15.98
C THR A 52 4.25 -12.37 15.51
N LEU A 53 4.27 -11.46 14.53
CA LEU A 53 5.51 -10.87 14.05
C LEU A 53 6.20 -9.98 15.10
N TRP A 54 5.41 -9.21 15.86
CA TRP A 54 5.93 -8.33 16.91
C TRP A 54 6.53 -9.12 18.08
N HIS A 55 5.88 -10.22 18.48
CA HIS A 55 6.33 -11.10 19.56
C HIS A 55 7.34 -12.17 19.12
N SER A 56 7.72 -12.24 17.84
CA SER A 56 8.71 -13.20 17.31
C SER A 56 10.12 -13.02 17.90
N GLY A 57 10.38 -11.96 18.66
CA GLY A 57 11.67 -11.65 19.28
C GLY A 57 12.76 -11.22 18.29
N SER A 58 12.49 -11.27 16.98
CA SER A 58 13.45 -10.84 15.96
C SER A 58 13.21 -9.39 15.55
N LEU A 59 14.23 -8.54 15.74
CA LEU A 59 14.20 -7.15 15.29
C LEU A 59 13.99 -7.05 13.77
N PHE A 60 14.49 -8.03 13.01
CA PHE A 60 14.30 -8.11 11.56
C PHE A 60 12.81 -8.16 11.19
N LEU A 61 12.02 -9.08 11.78
CA LEU A 61 10.59 -9.20 11.46
C LEU A 61 9.79 -7.98 11.92
N GLN A 62 10.18 -7.34 13.03
CA GLN A 62 9.56 -6.09 13.50
C GLN A 62 9.81 -4.93 12.53
N ILE A 63 11.04 -4.78 12.01
CA ILE A 63 11.37 -3.77 11.00
C ILE A 63 10.59 -4.05 9.71
N VAL A 64 10.59 -5.30 9.23
CA VAL A 64 9.83 -5.70 8.04
C VAL A 64 8.34 -5.39 8.20
N LEU A 65 7.77 -5.63 9.38
CA LEU A 65 6.39 -5.31 9.70
C LEU A 65 6.12 -3.80 9.59
N ILE A 66 6.96 -2.95 10.20
CA ILE A 66 6.81 -1.48 10.12
C ILE A 66 6.91 -1.01 8.66
N PHE A 67 7.89 -1.51 7.91
CA PHE A 67 8.04 -1.16 6.49
C PHE A 67 6.84 -1.61 5.65
N ASN A 68 6.30 -2.80 5.92
CA ASN A 68 5.16 -3.35 5.19
C ASN A 68 3.83 -2.64 5.50
N ILE A 69 3.62 -2.19 6.74
CA ILE A 69 2.37 -1.53 7.17
C ILE A 69 2.37 -0.06 6.79
N PHE A 70 3.47 0.66 7.00
CA PHE A 70 3.51 2.11 6.88
C PHE A 70 4.18 2.55 5.60
N ILE A 71 5.43 2.14 5.40
CA ILE A 71 6.27 2.70 4.33
C ILE A 71 5.74 2.29 2.95
N LYS A 72 5.40 1.01 2.75
CA LYS A 72 4.93 0.54 1.44
C LYS A 72 3.57 1.13 1.03
N PRO A 73 2.52 1.16 1.87
CA PRO A 73 1.25 1.81 1.49
C PRO A 73 1.38 3.31 1.27
N LEU A 74 2.18 4.00 2.10
CA LEU A 74 2.48 5.42 1.90
C LEU A 74 3.21 5.65 0.57
N PHE A 75 4.20 4.82 0.25
CA PHE A 75 4.90 4.88 -1.03
C PHE A 75 3.95 4.74 -2.22
N VAL A 76 3.02 3.79 -2.16
CA VAL A 76 1.99 3.61 -3.21
C VAL A 76 1.08 4.83 -3.32
N TYR A 77 0.63 5.40 -2.19
CA TYR A 77 -0.17 6.62 -2.18
C TYR A 77 0.56 7.77 -2.89
N PHE A 78 1.80 8.06 -2.48
CA PHE A 78 2.59 9.14 -3.06
C PHE A 78 2.90 8.90 -4.53
N LEU A 79 3.20 7.66 -4.93
CA LEU A 79 3.46 7.30 -6.32
C LEU A 79 2.25 7.58 -7.20
N VAL A 80 1.04 7.20 -6.77
CA VAL A 80 -0.19 7.47 -7.52
C VAL A 80 -0.45 8.97 -7.63
N VAL A 81 -0.36 9.71 -6.52
CA VAL A 81 -0.57 11.17 -6.54
C VAL A 81 0.45 11.89 -7.42
N PHE A 82 1.72 11.49 -7.34
CA PHE A 82 2.80 12.07 -8.13
C PHE A 82 2.63 11.75 -9.61
N LEU A 83 2.17 10.54 -9.96
CA LEU A 83 1.84 10.18 -11.33
C LEU A 83 0.75 11.09 -11.90
N PHE A 84 -0.33 11.33 -11.15
CA PHE A 84 -1.39 12.26 -11.57
C PHE A 84 -0.88 13.70 -11.74
N TYR A 85 0.02 14.14 -10.86
CA TYR A 85 0.65 15.45 -10.96
C TYR A 85 1.52 15.56 -12.22
N TYR A 86 2.37 14.56 -12.48
CA TYR A 86 3.23 14.51 -13.66
C TYR A 86 2.43 14.48 -14.96
N LEU A 87 1.37 13.66 -15.02
CA LEU A 87 0.47 13.59 -16.17
C LEU A 87 -0.28 14.89 -16.42
N LYS A 88 -0.56 15.68 -15.36
CA LYS A 88 -1.17 17.01 -15.52
C LYS A 88 -0.15 18.05 -16.00
N LEU A 89 1.11 17.96 -15.56
CA LEU A 89 2.16 18.90 -15.95
C LEU A 89 2.56 18.75 -17.43
N ASN A 90 2.61 17.52 -17.94
CA ASN A 90 2.97 17.22 -19.33
C ASN A 90 1.83 17.36 -20.34
N ARG A 91 0.68 17.90 -19.93
CA ARG A 91 -0.51 18.05 -20.77
C ARG A 91 -0.82 19.52 -21.02
#